data_AF-A0A9Q0QYE2-F1
#
_entry.id   AF-A0A9Q0QYE2-F1
#
_cell.length_a   1.000
_cell.length_b   1.000
_cell.length_c   1.000
_cell.angle_alpha   90.00
_cell.angle_beta   90.00
_cell.angle_gamma   90.00
#
_symmetry.space_group_name_H-M   'P 1'
#
loop_
_entity.id
_entity.type
_entity.pdbx_description
1 polymer ?
#
loop_
_entity_poly.entity_id
_entity_poly.type
_entity_poly.pdbx_seq_one_letter_code
_entity_poly.pdbx_strand_id
1 'polypeptide(L)'
;MALSLSKKLLRSLGSFSAFCCYESSKVMIGRSFEASSGFFGSVAFNNLSALESSTFCKVGKSFQLGRCISTSILTPQAEGVFPPELLSKKSVLTPDRTPGCYEDLIIPVTNFHNEDKGFMVLSGDVFDVPIRKDIVHRVVRWQLAKRQQGTHSTKTLSEVSGTGKKPYRQKGTGKARHGTLRGPQFRHGCAMHGPKPRSHAIKLQKKVRRLGLKIALSARTAEGKLLVFEDLEVPTHKTKNIVNYVSEMDGTKKILLVDGGPINEKLKLATQNLHYVNVLPSIGLNVYSILLHDTLLMTRDAVNRIVERMHTPINR
;
A
#
# COMPACT_ATOMS: atom_id res chain seq x y z
N MET A 1 11.69 -49.35 -31.08
CA MET A 1 12.86 -48.92 -31.87
C MET A 1 12.40 -47.94 -32.93
N ALA A 2 12.79 -46.67 -32.85
CA ALA A 2 12.83 -45.72 -33.97
C ALA A 2 13.56 -44.45 -33.47
N LEU A 3 14.45 -43.96 -34.32
CA LEU A 3 15.66 -43.24 -34.00
C LEU A 3 15.47 -41.73 -33.75
N SER A 4 16.32 -41.23 -32.87
CA SER A 4 16.68 -39.83 -32.65
C SER A 4 17.30 -39.19 -33.89
N LEU A 5 16.89 -37.96 -34.23
CA LEU A 5 17.63 -37.09 -35.15
C LEU A 5 18.02 -35.78 -34.45
N SER A 6 19.32 -35.68 -34.19
CA SER A 6 20.04 -34.52 -33.70
C SER A 6 20.17 -33.44 -34.79
N LYS A 7 19.82 -32.18 -34.49
CA LYS A 7 20.26 -31.03 -35.29
C LYS A 7 21.49 -30.40 -34.65
N LYS A 8 22.65 -30.62 -35.28
CA LYS A 8 23.88 -29.83 -35.12
C LYS A 8 23.59 -28.40 -35.61
N LEU A 9 23.93 -27.40 -34.80
CA LEU A 9 24.12 -26.02 -35.27
C LEU A 9 25.50 -25.53 -34.83
N LEU A 10 26.21 -25.00 -35.82
CA LEU A 10 27.59 -24.54 -35.79
C LEU A 10 27.75 -23.27 -34.95
N ARG A 11 28.90 -23.20 -34.27
CA ARG A 11 29.47 -21.98 -33.70
C ARG A 11 30.12 -21.16 -34.83
N SER A 12 29.91 -19.84 -34.82
CA SER A 12 30.85 -18.88 -35.38
C SER A 12 31.14 -17.79 -34.35
N LEU A 13 32.38 -17.32 -34.40
CA LEU A 13 33.10 -16.50 -33.44
C LEU A 13 32.73 -15.02 -33.58
N GLY A 14 32.59 -14.32 -32.47
CA GLY A 14 32.51 -12.86 -32.40
C GLY A 14 33.18 -12.38 -31.12
N SER A 15 34.48 -12.09 -31.22
CA SER A 15 35.30 -11.51 -30.16
C SER A 15 35.06 -9.99 -30.09
N PHE A 16 34.53 -9.49 -28.98
CA PHE A 16 34.63 -8.08 -28.62
C PHE A 16 35.63 -7.93 -27.48
N SER A 17 36.79 -7.36 -27.81
CA SER A 17 37.80 -6.88 -26.88
C SER A 17 37.38 -5.54 -26.29
N ALA A 18 37.24 -5.46 -24.97
CA ALA A 18 37.29 -4.20 -24.24
C ALA A 18 38.49 -4.26 -23.30
N PHE A 19 39.57 -3.61 -23.71
CA PHE A 19 40.72 -3.32 -22.87
C PHE A 19 40.35 -2.19 -21.91
N CYS A 20 40.54 -2.45 -20.62
CA CYS A 20 40.43 -1.48 -19.55
C CYS A 20 41.85 -0.96 -19.28
N CYS A 21 42.11 0.32 -19.60
CA CYS A 21 43.35 0.97 -19.23
C CYS A 21 43.20 1.62 -17.84
N TYR A 22 44.08 1.20 -16.95
CA TYR A 22 44.45 1.87 -15.72
C TYR A 22 45.06 3.24 -16.05
N GLU A 23 44.68 4.27 -15.30
CA GLU A 23 45.58 5.41 -15.10
C GLU A 23 45.47 5.91 -13.65
N SER A 24 46.62 5.97 -13.00
CA SER A 24 46.83 6.38 -11.62
C SER A 24 47.02 7.89 -11.53
N SER A 25 46.42 8.54 -10.52
CA SER A 25 47.05 9.74 -9.91
C SER A 25 46.46 10.10 -8.52
N LYS A 26 47.31 9.88 -7.52
CA LYS A 26 47.64 10.67 -6.32
C LYS A 26 46.60 11.56 -5.58
N VAL A 27 46.45 11.21 -4.28
CA VAL A 27 46.70 11.99 -3.04
C VAL A 27 45.86 13.25 -2.71
N MET A 28 45.14 13.20 -1.57
CA MET A 28 45.22 14.08 -0.37
C MET A 28 44.02 13.75 0.57
N ILE A 29 44.22 13.09 1.72
CA ILE A 29 44.25 13.64 3.10
C ILE A 29 43.00 14.44 3.51
N GLY A 30 42.32 14.00 4.58
CA GLY A 30 41.45 14.85 5.41
C GLY A 30 40.20 14.17 5.97
N ARG A 31 40.32 13.49 7.11
CA ARG A 31 39.20 13.07 7.97
C ARG A 31 39.26 13.88 9.28
N SER A 32 38.19 14.58 9.60
CA SER A 32 37.83 15.08 10.95
C SER A 32 36.31 15.33 10.92
N PHE A 33 35.51 14.52 11.61
CA PHE A 33 35.01 14.77 12.97
C PHE A 33 34.41 16.16 13.15
N GLU A 34 33.08 16.23 13.29
CA GLU A 34 32.45 17.02 14.34
C GLU A 34 31.01 16.55 14.57
N ALA A 35 30.73 16.25 15.85
CA ALA A 35 29.42 16.02 16.41
C ALA A 35 29.03 17.29 17.15
N SER A 36 27.78 17.73 17.06
CA SER A 36 27.23 18.73 17.96
C SER A 36 25.84 18.32 18.44
N SER A 37 25.78 18.18 19.76
CA SER A 37 24.61 18.06 20.61
C SER A 37 23.97 19.43 20.86
N GLY A 38 22.65 19.48 21.00
CA GLY A 38 21.94 20.64 21.56
C GLY A 38 20.45 20.36 21.77
N PHE A 39 20.06 20.20 23.04
CA PHE A 39 18.71 19.96 23.56
C PHE A 39 18.02 21.29 23.99
N PHE A 40 16.71 21.21 24.25
CA PHE A 40 15.74 22.21 24.78
C PHE A 40 15.21 23.24 23.75
N GLY A 41 13.93 23.51 23.56
CA GLY A 41 12.70 23.21 24.31
C GLY A 41 12.02 24.53 24.74
N SER A 42 10.85 24.88 24.18
CA SER A 42 9.75 25.54 24.91
C SER A 42 8.53 25.79 24.02
N VAL A 43 7.39 25.46 24.61
CA VAL A 43 6.01 25.79 24.26
C VAL A 43 5.73 27.26 24.58
N ALA A 44 4.89 27.94 23.79
CA ALA A 44 3.95 28.95 24.28
C ALA A 44 2.91 29.31 23.20
N PHE A 45 1.65 28.98 23.49
CA PHE A 45 0.46 29.65 22.99
C PHE A 45 0.45 31.12 23.41
N ASN A 46 -0.14 32.01 22.61
CA ASN A 46 -1.15 32.97 23.08
C ASN A 46 -1.81 33.74 21.93
N ASN A 47 -3.12 33.88 22.05
CA ASN A 47 -4.03 34.73 21.27
C ASN A 47 -3.68 36.22 21.40
N LEU A 48 -4.02 37.04 20.40
CA LEU A 48 -4.91 38.20 20.57
C LEU A 48 -5.20 38.94 19.26
N SER A 49 -6.48 39.29 19.12
CA SER A 49 -7.17 40.10 18.13
C SER A 49 -6.89 41.61 18.26
N ALA A 50 -6.89 42.33 17.14
CA ALA A 50 -7.49 43.67 16.91
C ALA A 50 -7.05 44.15 15.51
N LEU A 51 -7.93 44.34 14.52
CA LEU A 51 -8.72 45.57 14.27
C LEU A 51 -7.84 46.82 14.24
N GLU A 52 -7.52 47.31 13.04
CA GLU A 52 -7.58 48.74 12.72
C GLU A 52 -7.52 48.98 11.20
N SER A 53 -8.54 49.67 10.71
CA SER A 53 -8.75 50.15 9.36
C SER A 53 -8.29 51.61 9.26
N SER A 54 -7.50 51.96 8.25
CA SER A 54 -7.21 53.36 7.91
C SER A 54 -7.66 53.70 6.49
N THR A 55 -8.75 54.46 6.45
CA THR A 55 -9.17 55.50 5.49
C THR A 55 -8.30 55.80 4.27
N PHE A 56 -8.94 55.87 3.09
CA PHE A 56 -8.68 56.94 2.13
C PHE A 56 -9.98 57.39 1.45
N CYS A 57 -10.34 58.65 1.68
CA CYS A 57 -11.50 59.32 1.10
C CYS A 57 -11.20 59.82 -0.31
N LYS A 58 -12.18 59.75 -1.22
CA LYS A 58 -12.28 60.68 -2.34
C LYS A 58 -13.72 61.12 -2.56
N VAL A 59 -13.85 62.44 -2.59
CA VAL A 59 -15.05 63.27 -2.61
C VAL A 59 -15.67 63.35 -4.02
N GLY A 60 -16.99 63.41 -4.10
CA GLY A 60 -17.71 63.79 -5.32
C GLY A 60 -19.24 63.81 -5.18
N LYS A 61 -19.78 64.97 -4.75
CA LYS A 61 -21.06 65.66 -5.08
C LYS A 61 -22.05 64.92 -6.02
N SER A 62 -23.39 65.02 -5.96
CA SER A 62 -24.39 65.83 -5.22
C SER A 62 -25.79 65.55 -5.83
N PHE A 63 -26.86 65.94 -5.12
CA PHE A 63 -28.25 66.25 -5.55
C PHE A 63 -29.42 65.27 -5.24
N GLN A 64 -30.17 65.69 -4.20
CA GLN A 64 -31.64 65.91 -4.08
C GLN A 64 -32.61 64.76 -4.40
N LEU A 65 -33.27 64.19 -3.38
CA LEU A 65 -34.53 64.60 -2.72
C LEU A 65 -35.79 63.99 -3.36
N GLY A 66 -36.45 63.11 -2.60
CA GLY A 66 -37.82 62.66 -2.83
C GLY A 66 -38.37 62.08 -1.53
N ARG A 67 -39.09 62.89 -0.76
CA ARG A 67 -39.95 62.42 0.34
C ARG A 67 -41.13 61.66 -0.27
N CYS A 68 -41.61 60.61 0.39
CA CYS A 68 -43.05 60.47 0.71
C CYS A 68 -43.35 59.24 1.57
N ILE A 69 -43.89 59.53 2.76
CA ILE A 69 -45.07 58.93 3.39
C ILE A 69 -44.98 57.46 3.84
N SER A 70 -45.00 57.33 5.16
CA SER A 70 -45.36 56.17 5.96
C SER A 70 -46.73 55.58 5.62
N THR A 71 -46.80 54.25 5.50
CA THR A 71 -47.94 53.47 5.98
C THR A 71 -47.43 52.15 6.57
N SER A 72 -47.56 52.04 7.88
CA SER A 72 -47.34 50.81 8.65
C SER A 72 -48.57 49.90 8.51
N ILE A 73 -48.39 48.70 7.95
CA ILE A 73 -49.33 47.59 8.12
C ILE A 73 -48.55 46.41 8.67
N LEU A 74 -49.04 45.92 9.81
CA LEU A 74 -48.53 44.80 10.59
C LEU A 74 -48.77 43.47 9.86
N THR A 75 -47.75 42.60 9.83
CA THR A 75 -47.94 41.15 9.76
C THR A 75 -47.21 40.49 10.93
N PRO A 76 -47.86 39.59 11.68
CA PRO A 76 -47.24 38.91 12.81
C PRO A 76 -46.36 37.75 12.31
N GLN A 77 -45.07 37.84 12.64
CA GLN A 77 -44.18 36.75 13.07
C GLN A 77 -44.51 35.35 12.53
N ALA A 78 -43.99 35.03 11.34
CA ALA A 78 -43.72 33.65 10.93
C ALA A 78 -42.21 33.45 10.84
N GLU A 79 -41.52 33.59 11.98
CA GLU A 79 -40.08 33.38 12.09
C GLU A 79 -39.84 32.03 12.76
N GLY A 80 -40.14 30.96 12.05
CA GLY A 80 -39.57 29.63 12.28
C GLY A 80 -38.33 29.44 11.41
N VAL A 81 -37.46 30.45 11.32
CA VAL A 81 -36.20 30.35 10.58
C VAL A 81 -35.26 29.52 11.43
N PHE A 82 -35.08 28.25 11.06
CA PHE A 82 -34.03 27.40 11.62
C PHE A 82 -32.70 28.16 11.53
N PRO A 83 -32.01 28.43 12.65
CA PRO A 83 -30.81 29.25 12.61
C PRO A 83 -29.74 28.56 11.76
N PRO A 84 -29.22 29.21 10.70
CA PRO A 84 -28.22 28.61 9.80
C PRO A 84 -26.89 28.34 10.50
N GLU A 85 -26.69 28.86 11.71
CA GLU A 85 -25.51 28.63 12.54
C GLU A 85 -25.39 27.18 13.07
N LEU A 86 -26.50 26.42 13.09
CA LEU A 86 -26.48 25.00 13.44
C LEU A 86 -26.09 24.09 12.27
N LEU A 87 -26.02 24.62 11.04
CA LEU A 87 -25.41 23.95 9.90
C LEU A 87 -23.90 24.24 9.83
N SER A 88 -23.24 24.16 10.98
CA SER A 88 -21.78 24.07 10.99
C SER A 88 -21.39 22.73 10.38
N LYS A 89 -20.65 22.75 9.26
CA LYS A 89 -19.86 21.60 8.75
C LYS A 89 -18.72 21.28 9.73
N LYS A 90 -19.02 21.16 11.02
CA LYS A 90 -18.05 20.74 12.00
C LYS A 90 -17.74 19.30 11.66
N SER A 91 -16.49 19.04 11.27
CA SER A 91 -15.99 17.69 11.14
C SER A 91 -16.35 16.96 12.43
N VAL A 92 -17.18 15.93 12.30
CA VAL A 92 -17.51 15.07 13.43
C VAL A 92 -16.19 14.42 13.81
N LEU A 93 -15.55 14.91 14.87
CA LEU A 93 -14.51 14.17 15.56
C LEU A 93 -15.23 12.94 16.11
N THR A 94 -15.14 11.84 15.38
CA THR A 94 -15.54 10.53 15.88
C THR A 94 -14.81 10.37 17.21
N PRO A 95 -15.51 10.08 18.32
CA PRO A 95 -14.85 9.84 19.60
C PRO A 95 -13.78 8.78 19.38
N ASP A 96 -12.69 8.84 20.15
CA ASP A 96 -11.64 7.81 20.18
C ASP A 96 -12.26 6.45 20.55
N ARG A 97 -12.88 5.79 19.57
CA ARG A 97 -13.56 4.52 19.73
C ARG A 97 -12.49 3.47 19.95
N THR A 98 -12.58 2.76 21.07
CA THR A 98 -11.75 1.58 21.28
C THR A 98 -12.27 0.45 20.36
N PRO A 99 -11.49 0.01 19.37
CA PRO A 99 -11.93 -1.05 18.45
C PRO A 99 -12.04 -2.39 19.16
N GLY A 100 -13.03 -3.21 18.76
CA GLY A 100 -13.20 -4.58 19.26
C GLY A 100 -14.44 -4.83 20.11
N CYS A 101 -15.44 -3.94 20.05
CA CYS A 101 -16.73 -4.12 20.72
C CYS A 101 -17.72 -4.96 19.89
N TYR A 102 -17.35 -5.35 18.66
CA TYR A 102 -18.20 -6.11 17.73
C TYR A 102 -19.54 -5.43 17.43
N GLU A 103 -19.58 -4.10 17.45
CA GLU A 103 -20.81 -3.35 17.19
C GLU A 103 -20.97 -3.05 15.70
N ASP A 104 -22.20 -3.07 15.22
CA ASP A 104 -22.51 -2.64 13.85
C ASP A 104 -22.21 -1.15 13.68
N LEU A 105 -21.60 -0.83 12.54
CA LEU A 105 -21.11 0.51 12.21
C LEU A 105 -21.93 1.07 11.06
N ILE A 106 -22.16 2.39 11.07
CA ILE A 106 -22.82 3.08 9.95
C ILE A 106 -21.74 3.91 9.25
N ILE A 107 -21.63 3.77 7.92
CA ILE A 107 -20.67 4.50 7.10
C ILE A 107 -21.40 5.23 5.95
N PRO A 108 -21.03 6.48 5.63
CA PRO A 108 -21.54 7.15 4.44
C PRO A 108 -21.04 6.47 3.18
N VAL A 109 -21.90 6.41 2.16
CA VAL A 109 -21.59 5.89 0.84
C VAL A 109 -21.43 7.06 -0.11
N THR A 110 -20.29 7.12 -0.79
CA THR A 110 -19.94 8.21 -1.70
C THR A 110 -19.76 7.71 -3.14
N ASN A 111 -19.55 8.63 -4.09
CA ASN A 111 -19.15 8.32 -5.46
C ASN A 111 -17.84 9.05 -5.83
N PHE A 112 -17.28 8.82 -7.02
CA PHE A 112 -16.10 9.53 -7.54
C PHE A 112 -16.27 11.05 -7.61
N HIS A 113 -17.51 11.54 -7.69
CA HIS A 113 -17.83 12.97 -7.68
C HIS A 113 -18.03 13.53 -6.25
N ASN A 114 -17.72 12.74 -5.21
CA ASN A 114 -17.94 13.08 -3.80
C ASN A 114 -19.42 13.41 -3.48
N GLU A 115 -20.34 12.85 -4.24
CA GLU A 115 -21.78 12.92 -3.97
C GLU A 115 -22.15 11.88 -2.90
N ASP A 116 -22.96 12.30 -1.92
CA ASP A 116 -23.50 11.42 -0.89
C ASP A 116 -24.65 10.57 -1.47
N LYS A 117 -24.51 9.24 -1.38
CA LYS A 117 -25.48 8.24 -1.86
C LYS A 117 -26.19 7.50 -0.72
N GLY A 118 -26.16 8.09 0.48
CA GLY A 118 -26.80 7.56 1.68
C GLY A 118 -25.82 6.84 2.61
N PHE A 119 -26.35 5.94 3.43
CA PHE A 119 -25.58 5.23 4.46
C PHE A 119 -25.68 3.72 4.28
N MET A 120 -24.64 3.01 4.71
CA MET A 120 -24.61 1.56 4.73
C MET A 120 -24.19 1.05 6.12
N VAL A 121 -24.83 -0.04 6.55
CA VAL A 121 -24.47 -0.74 7.78
C VAL A 121 -23.34 -1.72 7.50
N LEU A 122 -22.27 -1.65 8.28
CA LEU A 122 -21.14 -2.56 8.31
C LEU A 122 -21.29 -3.51 9.50
N SER A 123 -21.21 -4.81 9.25
CA SER A 123 -21.32 -5.81 10.31
C SER A 123 -20.14 -5.73 11.30
N GLY A 124 -20.45 -5.57 12.59
CA GLY A 124 -19.46 -5.44 13.66
C GLY A 124 -18.56 -6.68 13.79
N ASP A 125 -19.08 -7.86 13.45
CA ASP A 125 -18.33 -9.11 13.47
C ASP A 125 -17.15 -9.16 12.47
N VAL A 126 -17.19 -8.33 11.42
CA VAL A 126 -16.16 -8.23 10.38
C VAL A 126 -15.34 -6.94 10.54
N PHE A 127 -16.01 -5.83 10.81
CA PHE A 127 -15.41 -4.49 10.78
C PHE A 127 -15.08 -3.91 12.16
N ASP A 128 -15.44 -4.55 13.27
CA ASP A 128 -15.09 -4.11 14.63
C ASP A 128 -14.54 -5.24 15.51
N VAL A 129 -13.52 -5.92 15.01
CA VAL A 129 -12.81 -6.98 15.73
C VAL A 129 -11.62 -6.40 16.51
N PRO A 130 -11.31 -6.89 17.73
CA PRO A 130 -10.17 -6.43 18.50
C PRO A 130 -8.86 -6.54 17.72
N ILE A 131 -8.08 -5.46 17.73
CA ILE A 131 -6.85 -5.34 16.93
C ILE A 131 -5.77 -6.26 17.49
N ARG A 132 -5.46 -7.30 16.73
CA ARG A 132 -4.45 -8.32 17.08
C ARG A 132 -3.28 -8.34 16.10
N LYS A 133 -2.20 -7.64 16.49
CA LYS A 133 -0.96 -7.49 15.68
C LYS A 133 -0.27 -8.83 15.40
N ASP A 134 -0.36 -9.78 16.33
CA ASP A 134 0.24 -11.11 16.23
C ASP A 134 -0.33 -11.92 15.05
N ILE A 135 -1.65 -11.90 14.88
CA ILE A 135 -2.34 -12.62 13.80
C ILE A 135 -2.03 -11.99 12.45
N VAL A 136 -2.07 -10.65 12.38
CA VAL A 136 -1.75 -9.90 11.16
C VAL A 136 -0.31 -10.20 10.71
N HIS A 137 0.66 -10.14 11.62
CA HIS A 137 2.05 -10.47 11.34
C HIS A 137 2.22 -11.90 10.82
N ARG A 138 1.56 -12.90 11.42
CA ARG A 138 1.59 -14.30 10.95
C ARG A 138 1.02 -14.45 9.54
N VAL A 139 -0.10 -13.80 9.24
CA VAL A 139 -0.74 -13.85 7.92
C VAL A 139 0.14 -13.19 6.86
N VAL A 140 0.74 -12.03 7.16
CA VAL A 140 1.64 -11.33 6.23
C VAL A 140 2.89 -12.16 5.95
N ARG A 141 3.54 -12.72 6.98
CA ARG A 141 4.70 -13.62 6.79
C ARG A 141 4.34 -14.84 5.95
N TRP A 142 3.18 -15.43 6.18
CA TRP A 142 2.66 -16.52 5.38
C TRP A 142 2.51 -16.12 3.90
N GLN A 143 1.91 -14.96 3.62
CA GLN A 143 1.73 -14.46 2.25
C GLN A 143 3.07 -14.20 1.55
N LEU A 144 4.02 -13.55 2.23
CA LEU A 144 5.35 -13.26 1.68
C LEU A 144 6.14 -14.53 1.41
N ALA A 145 6.18 -15.47 2.37
CA ALA A 145 6.89 -16.73 2.21
C ALA A 145 6.31 -17.59 1.08
N LYS A 146 4.98 -17.57 0.91
CA LYS A 146 4.30 -18.30 -0.18
C LYS A 146 4.59 -17.72 -1.58
N ARG A 147 4.92 -16.43 -1.69
CA ARG A 147 5.26 -15.78 -2.97
C ARG A 147 6.70 -16.08 -3.43
N GLN A 148 7.58 -16.57 -2.55
CA GLN A 148 8.97 -16.83 -2.89
C GLN A 148 9.13 -18.07 -3.76
N GLN A 149 9.89 -17.95 -4.86
CA GLN A 149 10.12 -19.05 -5.80
C GLN A 149 11.24 -20.01 -5.34
N GLY A 150 12.29 -19.50 -4.68
CA GLY A 150 13.36 -20.33 -4.12
C GLY A 150 14.25 -21.04 -5.16
N THR A 151 14.57 -20.39 -6.29
CA THR A 151 15.38 -20.96 -7.38
C THR A 151 16.90 -20.90 -7.17
N HIS A 152 17.35 -20.49 -5.98
CA HIS A 152 18.76 -20.45 -5.66
C HIS A 152 19.37 -21.85 -5.70
N SER A 153 20.47 -22.01 -6.45
CA SER A 153 21.17 -23.28 -6.53
C SER A 153 22.66 -23.04 -6.62
N THR A 154 23.40 -23.72 -5.76
CA THR A 154 24.86 -23.82 -5.83
C THR A 154 25.25 -25.23 -6.24
N LYS A 155 26.44 -25.35 -6.84
CA LYS A 155 26.99 -26.65 -7.22
C LYS A 155 27.63 -27.31 -6.01
N THR A 156 27.13 -28.49 -5.67
CA THR A 156 27.72 -29.43 -4.73
C THR A 156 28.94 -30.10 -5.37
N LEU A 157 29.70 -30.84 -4.56
CA LEU A 157 30.92 -31.50 -4.99
C LEU A 157 30.73 -32.38 -6.25
N SER A 158 29.59 -33.08 -6.34
CA SER A 158 29.26 -33.97 -7.46
C SER A 158 28.90 -33.22 -8.74
N GLU A 159 28.32 -32.03 -8.64
CA GLU A 159 27.84 -31.22 -9.76
C GLU A 159 28.92 -30.30 -10.35
N VAL A 160 30.00 -30.03 -9.61
CA VAL A 160 31.15 -29.27 -10.11
C VAL A 160 31.87 -30.09 -11.17
N SER A 161 32.08 -29.49 -12.34
CA SER A 161 32.83 -30.12 -13.43
C SER A 161 34.30 -30.27 -13.06
N GLY A 162 34.87 -31.45 -13.29
CA GLY A 162 36.28 -31.75 -13.03
C GLY A 162 36.53 -33.23 -12.81
N THR A 163 37.80 -33.63 -12.75
CA THR A 163 38.17 -35.03 -12.60
C THR A 163 37.87 -35.58 -11.20
N GLY A 164 37.38 -36.82 -11.14
CA GLY A 164 37.29 -37.60 -9.90
C GLY A 164 38.61 -38.26 -9.50
N LYS A 165 39.64 -38.18 -10.35
CA LYS A 165 40.95 -38.77 -10.08
C LYS A 165 41.64 -38.06 -8.91
N LYS A 166 42.26 -38.84 -8.01
CA LYS A 166 43.08 -38.31 -6.93
C LYS A 166 44.27 -37.51 -7.52
N PRO A 167 44.53 -36.27 -7.05
CA PRO A 167 45.50 -35.39 -7.71
C PRO A 167 46.95 -35.87 -7.59
N TYR A 168 47.29 -36.51 -6.46
CA TYR A 168 48.60 -37.10 -6.21
C TYR A 168 48.52 -38.21 -5.16
N ARG A 169 49.59 -39.01 -5.06
CA ARG A 169 49.74 -40.10 -4.07
C ARG A 169 49.53 -39.61 -2.63
N GLN A 170 49.01 -40.49 -1.77
CA GLN A 170 48.65 -40.16 -0.38
C GLN A 170 49.83 -39.70 0.48
N LYS A 171 51.06 -40.15 0.16
CA LYS A 171 52.30 -39.87 0.89
C LYS A 171 53.44 -39.62 -0.10
N GLY A 172 54.49 -38.92 0.35
CA GLY A 172 55.73 -38.72 -0.42
C GLY A 172 55.77 -37.49 -1.34
N THR A 173 54.79 -36.59 -1.26
CA THR A 173 54.78 -35.30 -2.01
C THR A 173 55.05 -34.08 -1.14
N GLY A 174 55.06 -34.20 0.19
CA GLY A 174 55.24 -33.07 1.12
C GLY A 174 54.07 -32.07 1.17
N LYS A 175 53.00 -32.29 0.40
CA LYS A 175 51.80 -31.44 0.36
C LYS A 175 50.69 -31.96 1.27
N ALA A 176 49.71 -31.10 1.58
CA ALA A 176 48.49 -31.48 2.29
C ALA A 176 47.76 -32.63 1.56
N ARG A 177 47.05 -33.50 2.29
CA ARG A 177 46.40 -34.67 1.68
C ARG A 177 45.05 -34.28 1.07
N HIS A 178 44.84 -34.59 -0.21
CA HIS A 178 43.57 -34.31 -0.89
C HIS A 178 43.02 -35.51 -1.66
N GLY A 179 41.69 -35.62 -1.68
CA GLY A 179 40.95 -36.62 -2.44
C GLY A 179 40.55 -36.14 -3.84
N THR A 180 40.16 -34.87 -3.97
CA THR A 180 39.75 -34.22 -5.23
C THR A 180 40.09 -32.73 -5.19
N LEU A 181 40.30 -32.11 -6.35
CA LEU A 181 40.51 -30.66 -6.47
C LEU A 181 39.19 -29.86 -6.53
N ARG A 182 38.03 -30.54 -6.57
CA ARG A 182 36.71 -29.90 -6.59
C ARG A 182 36.20 -29.51 -5.20
N GLY A 183 36.99 -29.78 -4.15
CA GLY A 183 36.64 -29.47 -2.77
C GLY A 183 36.50 -27.96 -2.51
N PRO A 184 35.78 -27.55 -1.47
CA PRO A 184 35.47 -26.15 -1.16
C PRO A 184 36.68 -25.30 -0.82
N GLN A 185 37.74 -25.93 -0.29
CA GLN A 185 38.99 -25.25 0.02
C GLN A 185 39.77 -24.81 -1.23
N PHE A 186 39.42 -25.37 -2.40
CA PHE A 186 40.06 -25.03 -3.66
C PHE A 186 39.31 -23.94 -4.39
N ARG A 187 40.05 -23.10 -5.12
CA ARG A 187 39.48 -22.10 -6.03
C ARG A 187 38.65 -22.79 -7.11
N HIS A 188 37.45 -22.27 -7.37
CA HIS A 188 36.43 -22.87 -8.27
C HIS A 188 35.89 -24.24 -7.79
N GLY A 189 36.12 -24.59 -6.52
CA GLY A 189 35.52 -25.75 -5.88
C GLY A 189 34.03 -25.59 -5.59
N CYS A 190 33.43 -26.63 -5.02
CA CYS A 190 32.01 -26.62 -4.65
C CYS A 190 31.69 -25.73 -3.45
N ALA A 191 30.42 -25.35 -3.31
CA ALA A 191 29.91 -24.76 -2.08
C ALA A 191 29.45 -25.88 -1.13
N MET A 192 29.95 -25.90 0.11
CA MET A 192 29.60 -26.95 1.09
C MET A 192 28.18 -26.78 1.64
N HIS A 193 27.88 -25.63 2.24
CA HIS A 193 26.55 -25.32 2.77
C HIS A 193 25.89 -24.23 1.93
N GLY A 194 25.92 -24.43 0.61
CA GLY A 194 25.32 -23.51 -0.33
C GLY A 194 23.80 -23.73 -0.47
N PRO A 195 23.06 -22.70 -0.90
CA PRO A 195 21.63 -22.82 -1.15
C PRO A 195 21.31 -23.89 -2.20
N LYS A 196 20.19 -24.60 -1.97
CA LYS A 196 19.57 -25.54 -2.91
C LYS A 196 18.11 -25.17 -3.16
N PRO A 197 17.58 -25.40 -4.38
CA PRO A 197 16.21 -25.02 -4.68
C PRO A 197 15.23 -25.66 -3.72
N ARG A 198 14.41 -24.83 -3.08
CA ARG A 198 13.44 -25.28 -2.07
C ARG A 198 12.23 -24.37 -2.05
N SER A 199 11.09 -24.91 -1.61
CA SER A 199 9.93 -24.08 -1.32
C SER A 199 10.08 -23.42 0.05
N HIS A 200 9.73 -22.13 0.12
CA HIS A 200 9.64 -21.38 1.38
C HIS A 200 8.21 -21.32 1.93
N ALA A 201 7.25 -21.92 1.24
CA ALA A 201 5.84 -21.82 1.59
C ALA A 201 5.54 -22.51 2.94
N ILE A 202 4.97 -21.75 3.87
CA ILE A 202 4.42 -22.26 5.12
C ILE A 202 2.90 -22.42 5.03
N LYS A 203 2.30 -23.32 5.81
CA LYS A 203 0.84 -23.51 5.86
C LYS A 203 0.24 -22.73 7.03
N LEU A 204 -0.94 -22.14 6.82
CA LEU A 204 -1.70 -21.43 7.85
C LEU A 204 -3.17 -21.86 7.82
N GLN A 205 -3.80 -22.00 8.99
CA GLN A 205 -5.17 -22.46 9.11
C GLN A 205 -6.14 -21.50 8.40
N LYS A 206 -7.19 -22.04 7.75
CA LYS A 206 -8.21 -21.24 7.03
C LYS A 206 -8.86 -20.19 7.96
N LYS A 207 -9.18 -20.56 9.21
CA LYS A 207 -9.76 -19.66 10.22
C LYS A 207 -8.84 -18.49 10.58
N VAL A 208 -7.55 -18.75 10.78
CA VAL A 208 -6.55 -17.70 11.10
C VAL A 208 -6.40 -16.71 9.93
N ARG A 209 -6.46 -17.20 8.68
CA ARG A 209 -6.42 -16.33 7.50
C ARG A 209 -7.64 -15.40 7.40
N ARG A 210 -8.85 -15.91 7.66
CA ARG A 210 -10.07 -15.09 7.70
C ARG A 210 -10.02 -14.08 8.85
N LEU A 211 -9.58 -14.52 10.04
CA LEU A 211 -9.42 -13.63 11.20
C LEU A 211 -8.44 -12.49 10.91
N GLY A 212 -7.30 -12.77 10.29
CA GLY A 212 -6.37 -11.72 9.89
C GLY A 212 -6.93 -10.71 8.89
N LEU A 213 -7.84 -11.16 8.00
CA LEU A 213 -8.55 -10.26 7.09
C LEU A 213 -9.55 -9.38 7.84
N LYS A 214 -10.33 -9.95 8.77
CA LYS A 214 -11.24 -9.19 9.64
C LYS A 214 -10.49 -8.10 10.40
N ILE A 215 -9.40 -8.46 11.10
CA ILE A 215 -8.56 -7.50 11.86
C ILE A 215 -8.01 -6.39 10.95
N ALA A 216 -7.60 -6.72 9.71
CA ALA A 216 -7.10 -5.71 8.78
C ALA A 216 -8.19 -4.73 8.31
N LEU A 217 -9.40 -5.21 8.08
CA LEU A 217 -10.55 -4.37 7.77
C LEU A 217 -10.92 -3.50 8.97
N SER A 218 -11.04 -4.09 10.16
CA SER A 218 -11.35 -3.35 11.39
C SER A 218 -10.33 -2.26 11.69
N ALA A 219 -9.04 -2.51 11.44
CA ALA A 219 -8.01 -1.49 11.59
C ALA A 219 -8.22 -0.32 10.61
N ARG A 220 -8.58 -0.58 9.35
CA ARG A 220 -8.85 0.50 8.37
C ARG A 220 -10.12 1.27 8.70
N THR A 221 -11.14 0.60 9.19
CA THR A 221 -12.38 1.24 9.66
C THR A 221 -12.13 2.10 10.89
N ALA A 222 -11.38 1.59 11.88
CA ALA A 222 -11.02 2.34 13.08
C ALA A 222 -10.14 3.58 12.78
N GLU A 223 -9.28 3.50 11.76
CA GLU A 223 -8.50 4.65 11.28
C GLU A 223 -9.33 5.64 10.43
N GLY A 224 -10.58 5.34 10.09
CA GLY A 224 -11.40 6.15 9.18
C GLY A 224 -10.90 6.15 7.72
N LYS A 225 -10.02 5.21 7.35
CA LYS A 225 -9.41 5.10 6.01
C LYS A 225 -10.10 4.10 5.10
N LEU A 226 -11.20 3.52 5.55
CA LEU A 226 -12.13 2.75 4.74
C LEU A 226 -13.18 3.71 4.18
N LEU A 227 -13.31 3.73 2.86
CA LEU A 227 -14.33 4.48 2.15
C LEU A 227 -15.20 3.51 1.36
N VAL A 228 -16.52 3.71 1.40
CA VAL A 228 -17.48 2.86 0.69
C VAL A 228 -18.08 3.64 -0.47
N PHE A 229 -18.01 3.02 -1.64
CA PHE A 229 -18.57 3.54 -2.88
C PHE A 229 -19.85 2.80 -3.24
N GLU A 230 -20.78 3.51 -3.86
CA GLU A 230 -21.96 2.86 -4.47
C GLU A 230 -21.49 1.95 -5.61
N ASP A 231 -20.84 2.54 -6.60
CA ASP A 231 -20.25 1.85 -7.75
C ASP A 231 -18.89 2.46 -8.13
N LEU A 232 -18.05 1.67 -8.81
CA LEU A 232 -16.74 2.08 -9.33
C LEU A 232 -16.76 2.35 -10.85
N GLU A 233 -17.89 2.76 -11.39
CA GLU A 233 -17.99 3.08 -12.81
C GLU A 233 -17.34 4.44 -13.14
N VAL A 234 -16.47 4.43 -14.15
CA VAL A 234 -15.80 5.63 -14.66
C VAL A 234 -16.29 5.89 -16.08
N PRO A 235 -16.70 7.13 -16.44
CA PRO A 235 -17.27 7.42 -17.75
C PRO A 235 -16.28 7.11 -18.89
N THR A 236 -15.00 7.44 -18.69
CA THR A 236 -13.93 7.27 -19.67
C THR A 236 -12.71 6.56 -19.07
N HIS A 237 -11.95 5.86 -19.90
CA HIS A 237 -10.72 5.14 -19.51
C HIS A 237 -9.50 6.07 -19.26
N LYS A 238 -9.73 7.38 -19.09
CA LYS A 238 -8.66 8.37 -18.96
C LYS A 238 -8.11 8.35 -17.53
N THR A 239 -6.80 8.17 -17.41
CA THR A 239 -6.08 8.18 -16.12
C THR A 239 -6.27 9.50 -15.37
N LYS A 240 -6.40 10.62 -16.09
CA LYS A 240 -6.60 11.96 -15.52
C LYS A 240 -7.78 12.03 -14.54
N ASN A 241 -8.86 11.28 -14.80
CA ASN A 241 -10.03 11.29 -13.92
C ASN A 241 -9.68 10.73 -12.54
N ILE A 242 -8.94 9.60 -12.50
CA ILE A 242 -8.50 8.96 -11.26
C ILE A 242 -7.43 9.81 -10.56
N VAL A 243 -6.51 10.40 -11.32
CA VAL A 243 -5.47 11.28 -10.76
C VAL A 243 -6.09 12.50 -10.10
N ASN A 244 -7.06 13.15 -10.75
CA ASN A 244 -7.79 14.28 -10.18
C ASN A 244 -8.51 13.88 -8.89
N TYR A 245 -9.24 12.76 -8.91
CA TYR A 245 -9.90 12.24 -7.72
C TYR A 245 -8.92 11.98 -6.56
N VAL A 246 -7.78 11.32 -6.83
CA VAL A 246 -6.75 11.07 -5.80
C VAL A 246 -6.16 12.38 -5.28
N SER A 247 -6.01 13.41 -6.13
CA SER A 247 -5.49 14.72 -5.71
C SER A 247 -6.45 15.52 -4.84
N GLU A 248 -7.75 15.26 -4.93
CA GLU A 248 -8.77 15.85 -4.06
C GLU A 248 -8.80 15.16 -2.67
N MET A 249 -8.24 13.95 -2.56
CA MET A 249 -8.17 13.22 -1.29
C MET A 249 -6.95 13.62 -0.46
N ASP A 250 -7.16 14.45 0.54
CA ASP A 250 -6.10 14.85 1.47
C ASP A 250 -5.55 13.68 2.30
N GLY A 251 -4.23 13.64 2.47
CA GLY A 251 -3.56 12.72 3.41
C GLY A 251 -3.38 11.28 2.94
N THR A 252 -3.61 10.97 1.66
CA THR A 252 -3.51 9.60 1.11
C THR A 252 -2.37 9.49 0.11
N LYS A 253 -1.47 8.51 0.27
CA LYS A 253 -0.36 8.29 -0.69
C LYS A 253 -0.62 7.11 -1.60
N LYS A 254 -1.28 6.07 -1.09
CA LYS A 254 -1.59 4.84 -1.83
C LYS A 254 -3.02 4.40 -1.58
N ILE A 255 -3.71 4.06 -2.67
CA ILE A 255 -5.12 3.71 -2.67
C ILE A 255 -5.30 2.28 -3.19
N LEU A 256 -6.10 1.50 -2.48
CA LEU A 256 -6.57 0.19 -2.93
C LEU A 256 -8.06 0.24 -3.25
N LEU A 257 -8.41 0.09 -4.52
CA LEU A 257 -9.77 -0.04 -5.01
C LEU A 257 -10.18 -1.51 -5.01
N VAL A 258 -11.33 -1.83 -4.42
CA VAL A 258 -11.88 -3.19 -4.35
C VAL A 258 -13.27 -3.21 -4.94
N ASP A 259 -13.41 -3.99 -6.00
CA ASP A 259 -14.69 -4.21 -6.68
C ASP A 259 -15.28 -5.58 -6.32
N GLY A 260 -16.60 -5.69 -6.27
CA GLY A 260 -17.29 -6.93 -5.91
C GLY A 260 -17.15 -7.99 -7.00
N GLY A 261 -17.29 -7.56 -8.26
CA GLY A 261 -17.33 -8.38 -9.46
C GLY A 261 -16.03 -8.43 -10.28
N PRO A 262 -16.14 -8.82 -11.57
CA PRO A 262 -15.04 -8.64 -12.51
C PRO A 262 -14.78 -7.15 -12.70
N ILE A 263 -13.50 -6.78 -12.69
CA ILE A 263 -13.09 -5.38 -12.80
C ILE A 263 -13.55 -4.82 -14.15
N ASN A 264 -14.27 -3.70 -14.13
CA ASN A 264 -14.64 -2.96 -15.33
C ASN A 264 -13.40 -2.57 -16.16
N GLU A 265 -13.43 -2.83 -17.48
CA GLU A 265 -12.31 -2.57 -18.38
C GLU A 265 -11.84 -1.11 -18.36
N LYS A 266 -12.78 -0.15 -18.28
CA LYS A 266 -12.47 1.28 -18.21
C LYS A 266 -11.67 1.61 -16.96
N LEU A 267 -12.09 1.07 -15.81
CA LEU A 267 -11.42 1.26 -14.53
C LEU A 267 -10.04 0.62 -14.54
N LYS A 268 -9.92 -0.59 -15.09
CA LYS A 268 -8.64 -1.30 -15.23
C LYS A 268 -7.64 -0.49 -16.07
N LEU A 269 -8.05 0.01 -17.24
CA LEU A 269 -7.20 0.80 -18.12
C LEU A 269 -6.81 2.15 -17.48
N ALA A 270 -7.76 2.79 -16.78
CA ALA A 270 -7.50 4.05 -16.09
C ALA A 270 -6.53 3.93 -14.90
N THR A 271 -6.39 2.73 -14.32
CA THR A 271 -5.57 2.50 -13.11
C THR A 271 -4.26 1.78 -13.37
N GLN A 272 -4.13 0.94 -14.40
CA GLN A 272 -2.94 0.09 -14.59
C GLN A 272 -1.62 0.86 -14.68
N ASN A 273 -1.65 2.12 -15.12
CA ASN A 273 -0.47 2.96 -15.29
C ASN A 273 -0.08 3.71 -13.99
N LEU A 274 -0.96 3.72 -12.98
CA LEU A 274 -0.75 4.43 -11.72
C LEU A 274 -0.12 3.50 -10.69
N HIS A 275 1.10 3.80 -10.24
CA HIS A 275 1.83 2.96 -9.29
C HIS A 275 1.27 3.01 -7.85
N TYR A 276 0.50 4.06 -7.52
CA TYR A 276 -0.07 4.27 -6.20
C TYR A 276 -1.55 3.86 -6.10
N VAL A 277 -2.21 3.53 -7.21
CA VAL A 277 -3.59 3.03 -7.24
C VAL A 277 -3.58 1.58 -7.72
N ASN A 278 -4.06 0.66 -6.90
CA ASN A 278 -4.24 -0.73 -7.30
C ASN A 278 -5.71 -1.11 -7.26
N VAL A 279 -6.16 -1.90 -8.24
CA VAL A 279 -7.51 -2.45 -8.29
C VAL A 279 -7.46 -3.95 -8.05
N LEU A 280 -8.30 -4.45 -7.15
CA LEU A 280 -8.47 -5.88 -6.89
C LEU A 280 -9.96 -6.25 -6.92
N PRO A 281 -10.32 -7.45 -7.41
CA PRO A 281 -11.64 -7.98 -7.14
C PRO A 281 -11.72 -8.45 -5.68
N SER A 282 -12.92 -8.49 -5.11
CA SER A 282 -13.21 -8.89 -3.72
C SER A 282 -12.65 -10.28 -3.35
N ILE A 283 -12.64 -11.19 -4.33
CA ILE A 283 -12.05 -12.53 -4.22
C ILE A 283 -10.53 -12.50 -3.99
N GLY A 284 -9.83 -11.52 -4.58
CA GLY A 284 -8.37 -11.34 -4.51
C GLY A 284 -7.91 -10.52 -3.30
N LEU A 285 -8.84 -10.07 -2.44
CA LEU A 285 -8.51 -9.25 -1.29
C LEU A 285 -7.57 -9.98 -0.32
N ASN A 286 -6.52 -9.29 0.09
CA ASN A 286 -5.46 -9.87 0.89
C ASN A 286 -4.93 -8.88 1.94
N VAL A 287 -4.50 -9.40 3.08
CA VAL A 287 -4.02 -8.60 4.22
C VAL A 287 -2.80 -7.74 3.85
N TYR A 288 -1.82 -8.29 3.12
CA TYR A 288 -0.64 -7.54 2.69
C TYR A 288 -0.99 -6.29 1.87
N SER A 289 -1.90 -6.40 0.90
CA SER A 289 -2.34 -5.28 0.08
C SER A 289 -3.08 -4.25 0.92
N ILE A 290 -3.97 -4.64 1.85
CA ILE A 290 -4.66 -3.67 2.73
C ILE A 290 -3.66 -2.87 3.57
N LEU A 291 -2.60 -3.51 4.08
CA LEU A 291 -1.57 -2.84 4.89
C LEU A 291 -0.62 -1.98 4.06
N LEU A 292 -0.36 -2.37 2.80
CA LEU A 292 0.54 -1.64 1.90
C LEU A 292 -0.04 -0.30 1.44
N HIS A 293 -1.38 -0.20 1.37
CA HIS A 293 -2.09 1.01 0.95
C HIS A 293 -2.63 1.74 2.17
N ASP A 294 -2.70 3.07 2.08
CA ASP A 294 -3.15 3.90 3.18
C ASP A 294 -4.67 3.88 3.27
N THR A 295 -5.34 4.07 2.12
CA THR A 295 -6.79 4.04 2.01
C THR A 295 -7.31 2.83 1.26
N LEU A 296 -8.43 2.32 1.76
CA LEU A 296 -9.16 1.20 1.20
C LEU A 296 -10.51 1.72 0.72
N LEU A 297 -10.75 1.61 -0.58
CA LEU A 297 -11.99 1.99 -1.24
C LEU A 297 -12.70 0.72 -1.69
N MET A 298 -13.95 0.54 -1.28
CA MET A 298 -14.73 -0.66 -1.54
C MET A 298 -16.09 -0.33 -2.14
N THR A 299 -16.53 -1.06 -3.17
CA THR A 299 -17.94 -0.97 -3.58
C THR A 299 -18.87 -1.58 -2.54
N ARG A 300 -20.12 -1.13 -2.53
CA ARG A 300 -21.20 -1.73 -1.74
C ARG A 300 -21.32 -3.23 -2.00
N ASP A 301 -21.25 -3.63 -3.28
CA ASP A 301 -21.21 -5.04 -3.67
C ASP A 301 -20.00 -5.78 -3.08
N ALA A 302 -18.80 -5.19 -3.12
CA ALA A 302 -17.61 -5.78 -2.52
C ALA A 302 -17.77 -6.01 -1.00
N VAL A 303 -18.36 -5.06 -0.29
CA VAL A 303 -18.61 -5.20 1.16
C VAL A 303 -19.56 -6.36 1.42
N ASN A 304 -20.70 -6.41 0.73
CA ASN A 304 -21.69 -7.47 0.88
C ASN A 304 -21.09 -8.87 0.64
N ARG A 305 -20.34 -9.05 -0.45
CA ARG A 305 -19.66 -10.32 -0.77
C ARG A 305 -18.64 -10.72 0.28
N ILE A 306 -17.93 -9.75 0.86
CA ILE A 306 -16.96 -10.05 1.92
C ILE A 306 -17.64 -10.46 3.20
N VAL A 307 -18.71 -9.77 3.60
CA VAL A 307 -19.53 -10.11 4.76
C VAL A 307 -20.08 -11.53 4.60
N GLU A 308 -20.71 -11.82 3.47
CA GLU A 308 -21.23 -13.16 3.14
C GLU A 308 -20.13 -14.23 3.23
N ARG A 309 -18.94 -13.97 2.64
CA ARG A 309 -17.80 -14.88 2.69
C ARG A 309 -17.29 -15.13 4.11
N MET A 310 -17.42 -14.15 5.01
CA MET A 310 -17.01 -14.28 6.40
C MET A 310 -18.02 -15.04 7.25
N HIS A 311 -19.31 -14.86 6.98
CA HIS A 311 -20.41 -15.57 7.65
C HIS A 311 -20.53 -17.02 7.19
N THR A 312 -20.29 -17.28 5.89
CA THR A 312 -20.35 -18.64 5.34
C THR A 312 -19.36 -19.56 6.08
N PRO A 313 -19.81 -20.67 6.69
CA PRO A 313 -18.94 -21.55 7.46
C PRO A 313 -17.85 -22.18 6.57
N ILE A 314 -16.70 -22.46 7.18
CA ILE A 314 -15.61 -23.15 6.48
C ILE A 314 -15.91 -24.65 6.49
N ASN A 315 -16.44 -25.16 5.38
CA ASN A 315 -16.54 -26.60 5.16
C ASN A 315 -15.12 -27.19 5.10
N ARG A 316 -14.92 -28.26 5.88
CA ARG A 316 -13.60 -28.90 6.04
C ARG A 316 -13.20 -29.63 4.77
#